data_AF-A0A9E4GTG6-F1
#
_entry.id   AF-A0A9E4GTG6-F1
#
_cell.length_a   1.000
_cell.length_b   1.000
_cell.length_c   1.000
_cell.angle_alpha   90.00
_cell.angle_beta   90.00
_cell.angle_gamma   90.00
#
_symmetry.space_group_name_H-M   'P 1'
#
loop_
_entity.id
_entity.type
_entity.pdbx_description
1 polymer ?
#
loop_
_entity_poly.entity_id
_entity_poly.type
_entity_poly.pdbx_seq_one_letter_code
_entity_poly.pdbx_strand_id
1 'polypeptide(L)'
;MTLPSNTIDESTLTKGQLRKLNALRKSVGNEIGEKAFAEWLSSQRVAEKTDKNAALIVDTLWPLVEQRRLTIPRGGYLVRRGRGRIVVEPGNP
;
A
#
# COMPACT_ATOMS: atom_id res chain seq x y z
N MET A 1 -2.01 7.28 -39.62
CA MET A 1 -2.53 6.61 -38.40
C MET A 1 -1.43 6.69 -37.35
N THR A 2 -1.49 7.65 -36.44
CA THR A 2 -0.47 7.85 -35.40
C THR A 2 -0.89 7.09 -34.15
N LEU A 3 -0.14 6.05 -33.76
CA LEU A 3 -0.34 5.33 -32.51
C LEU A 3 -0.07 6.29 -31.33
N PRO A 4 -0.93 6.37 -30.30
CA PRO A 4 -0.61 7.14 -29.11
C PRO A 4 0.59 6.47 -28.43
N SER A 5 1.75 7.13 -28.44
CA SER A 5 2.88 6.74 -27.62
C SER A 5 2.47 6.95 -26.16
N ASN A 6 1.97 5.89 -25.53
CA ASN A 6 1.73 5.84 -24.10
C ASN A 6 3.10 5.75 -23.39
N THR A 7 3.87 6.82 -23.51
CA THR A 7 5.20 6.94 -22.92
C THR A 7 5.05 6.95 -21.42
N ILE A 8 5.53 5.87 -20.78
CA ILE A 8 5.58 5.77 -19.31
C ILE A 8 6.58 6.80 -18.80
N ASP A 9 6.16 7.61 -17.82
CA ASP A 9 7.05 8.57 -17.16
C ASP A 9 8.04 7.85 -16.25
N GLU A 10 9.27 7.68 -16.75
CA GLU A 10 10.37 6.99 -16.06
C GLU A 10 10.80 7.69 -14.77
N SER A 11 10.53 9.00 -14.61
CA SER A 11 10.90 9.76 -13.41
C SER A 11 10.12 9.32 -12.18
N THR A 12 8.93 8.74 -12.39
CA THR A 12 8.04 8.26 -11.32
C THR A 12 8.33 6.81 -10.89
N LEU A 13 9.24 6.13 -11.58
CA LEU A 13 9.52 4.71 -11.38
C LEU A 13 10.69 4.49 -10.41
N THR A 14 10.55 3.46 -9.56
CA THR A 14 11.67 2.98 -8.74
C THR A 14 12.74 2.32 -9.62
N LYS A 15 13.98 2.24 -9.10
CA LYS A 15 15.10 1.54 -9.79
C LYS A 15 14.78 0.08 -10.17
N GLY A 16 13.93 -0.59 -9.40
CA GLY A 16 13.48 -1.96 -9.71
C GLY A 16 12.51 -2.00 -10.90
N GLN A 17 11.56 -1.06 -10.93
CA GLN A 17 10.60 -0.91 -12.02
C GLN A 17 11.27 -0.52 -13.34
N LEU A 18 12.24 0.40 -13.32
CA LEU A 18 13.03 0.77 -14.51
C LEU A 18 13.78 -0.43 -15.12
N ARG A 19 14.36 -1.29 -14.28
CA ARG A 19 15.05 -2.51 -14.76
C ARG A 19 14.08 -3.48 -15.45
N LYS A 20 12.86 -3.61 -14.95
CA LYS A 20 11.80 -4.43 -15.58
C LYS A 20 11.34 -3.86 -16.91
N LEU A 21 11.12 -2.55 -16.97
CA LEU A 21 10.75 -1.86 -18.22
C LEU A 21 11.84 -2.04 -19.29
N ASN A 22 13.10 -1.83 -18.94
CA ASN A 22 14.23 -1.99 -19.87
C ASN A 22 14.44 -3.45 -20.30
N ALA A 23 14.19 -4.42 -19.44
CA ALA A 23 14.23 -5.83 -19.81
C ALA A 23 13.12 -6.16 -20.82
N LEU A 24 11.89 -5.70 -20.57
CA LEU A 24 10.75 -5.91 -21.48
C LEU A 24 10.98 -5.28 -22.85
N ARG A 25 11.45 -4.03 -22.88
CA ARG A 25 11.82 -3.34 -24.14
C ARG A 25 12.83 -4.14 -24.96
N LYS A 26 13.84 -4.74 -24.30
CA LYS A 26 14.86 -5.58 -24.97
C LYS A 26 14.32 -6.94 -25.44
N SER A 27 13.37 -7.52 -24.74
CA SER A 27 12.87 -8.87 -25.03
C SER A 27 11.76 -8.90 -26.08
N VAL A 28 10.78 -7.99 -25.98
CA VAL A 28 9.56 -8.04 -26.81
C VAL A 28 9.36 -6.78 -27.67
N GLY A 29 10.32 -5.86 -27.64
CA GLY A 29 10.26 -4.58 -28.34
C GLY A 29 9.58 -3.48 -27.51
N ASN A 30 9.76 -2.23 -27.93
CA ASN A 30 9.34 -1.07 -27.17
C ASN A 30 7.82 -0.99 -26.99
N GLU A 31 7.04 -1.16 -28.06
CA GLU A 31 5.58 -0.99 -28.01
C GLU A 31 4.90 -2.06 -27.15
N ILE A 32 5.27 -3.33 -27.33
CA ILE A 32 4.72 -4.46 -26.57
C ILE A 32 5.20 -4.40 -25.13
N GLY A 33 6.48 -4.05 -24.92
CA GLY A 33 7.08 -3.96 -23.59
C GLY A 33 6.45 -2.86 -22.74
N GLU A 34 6.17 -1.69 -23.32
CA GLU A 34 5.50 -0.59 -22.62
C GLU A 34 4.05 -0.93 -22.26
N LYS A 35 3.29 -1.52 -23.20
CA LYS A 35 1.91 -1.95 -22.93
C LYS A 35 1.84 -2.99 -21.80
N ALA A 36 2.65 -4.06 -21.90
CA ALA A 36 2.69 -5.11 -20.89
C ALA A 36 3.17 -4.57 -19.53
N PHE A 37 4.13 -3.64 -19.51
CA PHE A 37 4.58 -3.01 -18.28
C PHE A 37 3.49 -2.13 -17.65
N ALA A 38 2.73 -1.37 -18.43
CA ALA A 38 1.64 -0.55 -17.94
C ALA A 38 0.53 -1.40 -17.30
N GLU A 39 0.14 -2.50 -17.96
CA GLU A 39 -0.82 -3.48 -17.42
C GLU A 39 -0.30 -4.08 -16.10
N TRP A 40 0.96 -4.53 -16.07
CA TRP A 40 1.59 -5.03 -14.86
C TRP A 40 1.65 -3.98 -13.73
N LEU A 41 2.05 -2.75 -14.02
CA LEU A 41 2.14 -1.68 -13.03
C LEU A 41 0.76 -1.35 -12.42
N SER A 42 -0.30 -1.39 -13.24
CA SER A 42 -1.67 -1.19 -12.77
C SER A 42 -2.12 -2.30 -11.80
N SER A 43 -1.76 -3.55 -12.08
CA SER A 43 -2.08 -4.69 -11.20
C SER A 43 -1.36 -4.64 -9.85
N GLN A 44 -0.18 -3.99 -9.78
CA GLN A 44 0.54 -3.80 -8.52
C GLN A 44 -0.10 -2.78 -7.60
N ARG A 45 -0.95 -1.87 -8.12
CA ARG A 45 -1.66 -0.88 -7.31
C ARG A 45 -2.77 -1.48 -6.45
N VAL A 46 -3.09 -2.77 -6.62
CA VAL A 46 -4.15 -3.44 -5.86
C VAL A 46 -3.52 -4.35 -4.80
N ALA A 47 -3.15 -3.74 -3.68
CA ALA A 47 -3.34 -4.27 -2.34
C ALA A 47 -2.80 -3.23 -1.36
N GLU A 48 -3.61 -2.21 -1.05
CA GLU A 48 -3.58 -1.74 0.33
C GLU A 48 -3.80 -2.99 1.18
N LYS A 49 -2.76 -3.44 1.88
CA LYS A 49 -2.87 -4.54 2.82
C LYS A 49 -3.85 -4.06 3.89
N THR A 50 -5.14 -4.33 3.69
CA THR A 50 -6.14 -4.22 4.74
C THR A 50 -5.64 -5.11 5.85
N ASP A 51 -5.17 -4.48 6.92
CA ASP A 51 -4.73 -5.21 8.10
C ASP A 51 -5.97 -5.83 8.72
N LYS A 52 -6.08 -7.16 8.62
CA LYS A 52 -7.19 -7.93 9.20
C LYS A 52 -7.32 -7.66 10.70
N ASN A 53 -6.22 -7.38 11.38
CA ASN A 53 -6.23 -7.02 12.80
C ASN A 53 -6.81 -5.63 13.00
N ALA A 54 -6.52 -4.67 12.12
CA ALA A 54 -7.11 -3.33 12.21
C ALA A 54 -8.63 -3.38 12.08
N ALA A 55 -9.16 -4.15 11.12
CA ALA A 55 -10.60 -4.33 10.98
C ALA A 55 -11.23 -4.95 12.24
N LEU A 56 -10.63 -6.04 12.76
CA LEU A 56 -11.10 -6.68 13.99
C LEU A 56 -11.04 -5.75 15.21
N ILE A 57 -9.99 -4.93 15.33
CA ILE A 57 -9.85 -3.94 16.41
C ILE A 57 -10.95 -2.88 16.30
N VAL A 58 -11.25 -2.38 15.10
CA VAL A 58 -12.33 -1.41 14.88
C VAL A 58 -13.67 -2.02 15.27
N ASP A 59 -14.00 -3.20 14.75
CA ASP A 59 -15.29 -3.86 15.01
C ASP A 59 -15.51 -4.15 16.51
N THR A 60 -14.44 -4.50 17.24
CA THR A 60 -14.52 -4.78 18.68
C THR A 60 -14.59 -3.53 19.55
N LEU A 61 -13.90 -2.46 19.17
CA LEU A 61 -13.84 -1.23 19.97
C LEU A 61 -15.01 -0.27 19.68
N TRP A 62 -15.55 -0.27 18.46
CA TRP A 62 -16.59 0.67 18.05
C TRP A 62 -17.84 0.67 18.95
N PRO A 63 -18.40 -0.49 19.35
CA PRO A 63 -19.55 -0.52 20.25
C PRO A 63 -19.25 0.09 21.64
N LEU A 64 -18.01 -0.04 22.13
CA LEU A 64 -17.60 0.50 23.42
C LEU A 64 -17.45 2.03 23.39
N VAL A 65 -17.02 2.57 22.24
CA VAL A 65 -16.93 4.01 22.00
C VAL A 65 -18.33 4.61 21.87
N GLU A 66 -19.25 3.98 21.14
CA GLU A 66 -20.65 4.42 21.03
C GLU A 66 -21.35 4.48 22.39
N GLN A 67 -21.11 3.46 23.23
CA GLN A 67 -21.63 3.41 24.60
C GLN A 67 -20.93 4.39 25.57
N ARG A 68 -19.98 5.20 25.10
CA ARG A 68 -19.15 6.13 25.90
C ARG A 68 -18.41 5.44 27.06
N ARG A 69 -18.17 4.14 26.95
CA ARG A 69 -17.42 3.33 27.93
C ARG A 69 -15.92 3.33 27.65
N LEU A 70 -15.54 3.77 26.45
CA LEU A 70 -14.17 3.89 26.00
C LEU A 70 -13.97 5.23 25.30
N THR A 71 -12.96 5.99 25.74
CA THR A 71 -12.53 7.23 25.08
C THR A 71 -11.11 7.05 24.60
N ILE A 72 -10.88 7.16 23.29
CA ILE A 72 -9.55 7.11 22.71
C ILE A 72 -9.01 8.55 22.63
N PRO A 73 -7.88 8.87 23.27
CA PRO A 73 -7.29 10.21 23.24
C PRO A 73 -6.82 10.57 21.81
N ARG A 74 -6.73 11.87 21.52
CA ARG A 74 -6.09 12.36 20.29
C ARG A 74 -4.63 11.89 20.28
N GLY A 75 -4.19 11.29 19.17
CA GLY A 75 -2.90 10.58 19.07
C GLY A 75 -3.03 9.05 19.16
N GLY A 76 -4.14 8.53 19.68
CA GLY A 76 -4.41 7.08 19.71
C GLY A 76 -3.53 6.32 20.71
N TYR A 77 -3.23 5.05 20.40
CA TYR A 77 -2.34 4.21 21.20
C TYR A 77 -1.35 3.48 20.30
N LEU A 78 -0.10 3.38 20.76
CA LEU A 78 0.94 2.57 20.15
C LEU A 78 0.93 1.18 20.76
N VAL A 79 0.72 0.16 19.93
CA VAL A 79 0.74 -1.25 20.34
C VAL A 79 2.04 -1.88 19.88
N ARG A 80 2.86 -2.37 20.82
CA ARG A 80 4.13 -3.05 20.52
C ARG A 80 4.19 -4.43 21.18
N ARG A 81 4.87 -5.36 20.51
CA ARG A 81 5.15 -6.69 21.07
C ARG A 81 6.34 -6.61 22.03
N GLY A 82 6.08 -6.78 23.32
CA GLY A 82 7.09 -6.98 24.34
C GLY A 82 7.46 -8.46 24.49
N ARG A 83 8.51 -8.75 25.26
CA ARG A 83 8.93 -10.13 25.58
C ARG A 83 7.85 -10.80 26.44
N GLY A 84 7.00 -11.62 25.82
CA GLY A 84 5.91 -12.35 26.47
C GLY A 84 4.66 -11.52 26.81
N ARG A 85 4.55 -10.27 26.32
CA ARG A 85 3.40 -9.39 26.60
C ARG A 85 3.16 -8.38 25.48
N ILE A 86 1.97 -7.81 25.44
CA ILE A 86 1.66 -6.65 24.61
C ILE A 86 1.83 -5.39 25.46
N VAL A 87 2.58 -4.41 24.96
CA VAL A 87 2.73 -3.11 25.59
C VAL A 87 1.92 -2.10 24.80
N VAL A 88 1.08 -1.35 25.51
CA VAL A 88 0.22 -0.30 24.95
C VAL A 88 0.66 1.02 25.57
N GLU A 89 1.06 1.97 24.74
CA GLU A 89 1.48 3.31 25.15
C GLU A 89 0.53 4.33 24.53
N PRO A 90 0.19 5.44 25.23
CA PRO A 90 -0.56 6.53 24.62
C PRO A 90 0.24 7.09 23.45
N GLY A 91 -0.40 7.24 22.30
CA GLY A 91 0.18 7.93 21.16
C GLY A 91 0.36 9.39 21.52
N ASN A 92 1.57 9.91 21.31
CA ASN A 92 1.86 11.30 21.58
C ASN A 92 0.95 12.18 20.69
N PRO A 93 0.25 13.19 21.24
CA PRO A 93 -0.66 14.04 20.48
C PRO A 93 0.03 14.88 19.40
#